data_AF-A0A7S1K4S7-F1
#
_entry.id   AF-A0A7S1K4S7-F1
#
_cell.length_a   1.000
_cell.length_b   1.000
_cell.length_c   1.000
_cell.angle_alpha   90.00
_cell.angle_beta   90.00
_cell.angle_gamma   90.00
#
_symmetry.space_group_name_H-M   'P 1'
#
loop_
_entity.id
_entity.type
_entity.pdbx_description
1 polymer ?
#
loop_
_entity_poly.entity_id
_entity_poly.type
_entity_poly.pdbx_seq_one_letter_code
_entity_poly.pdbx_strand_id
1 'polypeptide(L)'
;RCAVLLRELTQPYLLRRSKKEVQEILQLPAKSEQVLFCNLSVAQYQVYVDFLTGHRMGELMQSRARAFFVLSVLRKICNHPDLLLLDEPEDGRPEDFGNPARS
;
A
#
# COMPACT_ATOMS: atom_id res chain seq x y z
N ARG A 1 8.33 24.15 -17.96
CA ARG A 1 8.41 24.43 -19.42
C ARG A 1 8.58 23.15 -20.24
N CYS A 2 9.55 22.26 -19.95
CA CYS A 2 9.75 21.00 -20.70
C CYS A 2 8.53 20.06 -20.71
N ALA A 3 7.80 19.94 -19.58
CA ALA A 3 6.60 19.10 -19.50
C ALA A 3 5.45 19.56 -20.42
N VAL A 4 5.35 20.86 -20.68
CA VAL A 4 4.31 21.43 -21.57
C VAL A 4 4.64 21.14 -23.03
N LEU A 5 5.90 21.35 -23.42
CA LEU A 5 6.40 21.05 -24.77
C LEU A 5 6.22 19.56 -25.11
N LEU A 6 6.57 18.65 -24.18
CA LEU A 6 6.39 17.21 -24.39
C LEU A 6 4.91 16.84 -24.62
N ARG A 7 4.00 17.46 -23.84
CA ARG A 7 2.56 17.23 -24.00
C ARG A 7 2.08 17.68 -25.38
N GLU A 8 2.49 18.86 -25.82
CA GLU A 8 2.09 19.42 -27.12
C GLU A 8 2.61 18.58 -28.30
N LEU A 9 3.85 18.11 -28.23
CA LEU A 9 4.45 17.27 -29.26
C LEU A 9 3.77 15.89 -29.38
N THR A 10 3.30 15.34 -28.26
CA THR A 10 2.69 13.99 -28.23
C THR A 10 1.18 14.00 -28.44
N GLN A 11 0.51 15.13 -28.24
CA GLN A 11 -0.95 15.26 -28.28
C GLN A 11 -1.61 14.78 -29.60
N PRO A 12 -1.05 15.03 -30.81
CA PRO A 12 -1.64 14.56 -32.06
C PRO A 12 -1.71 13.02 -32.17
N TYR A 13 -0.87 12.32 -31.41
CA TYR A 13 -0.75 10.87 -31.45
C TYR A 13 -1.46 10.17 -30.27
N LEU A 14 -2.09 10.94 -29.37
CA LEU A 14 -2.77 10.43 -28.19
C LEU A 14 -4.28 10.60 -28.33
N LEU A 15 -4.99 9.48 -28.48
CA LEU A 15 -6.44 9.49 -28.30
C LEU A 15 -6.76 9.46 -26.80
N ARG A 16 -7.40 10.52 -26.31
CA ARG A 16 -7.81 10.62 -24.90
C ARG A 16 -9.23 11.16 -24.85
N ARG A 17 -10.10 10.49 -24.08
CA ARG A 17 -11.42 10.99 -23.69
C ARG A 17 -11.52 11.09 -22.18
N SER A 18 -12.00 12.21 -21.66
CA SER A 18 -12.27 12.36 -20.23
C SER A 18 -13.71 11.97 -19.89
N LYS A 19 -13.96 11.50 -18.66
CA LYS A 19 -15.34 11.22 -18.20
C LYS A 19 -16.27 12.43 -18.33
N LYS A 20 -15.71 13.65 -18.23
CA LYS A 20 -16.43 14.91 -18.42
C LYS A 20 -16.93 15.08 -19.86
N GLU A 21 -16.12 14.74 -20.87
CA GLU A 21 -16.48 14.84 -22.29
C GLU A 21 -17.60 13.88 -22.71
N VAL A 22 -17.85 12.82 -21.94
CA VAL A 22 -18.85 11.79 -22.24
C VAL A 22 -20.01 11.76 -21.23
N GLN A 23 -20.04 12.71 -20.30
CA GLN A 23 -20.97 12.69 -19.17
C GLN A 23 -22.43 12.78 -19.59
N GLU A 24 -22.74 13.54 -20.65
CA GLU A 24 -24.09 13.68 -21.21
C GLU A 24 -24.64 12.36 -21.77
N ILE A 25 -23.75 11.51 -22.29
CA ILE A 25 -24.10 10.22 -22.89
C ILE A 25 -24.14 9.11 -21.83
N LEU A 26 -23.15 9.09 -20.92
CA LEU A 26 -22.95 7.97 -19.98
C LEU A 26 -23.62 8.16 -18.61
N GLN A 27 -24.02 9.38 -18.23
CA GLN A 27 -24.72 9.72 -16.99
C GLN A 27 -24.16 9.01 -15.73
N LEU A 28 -22.83 8.97 -15.61
CA LEU A 28 -22.16 8.27 -14.51
C LEU A 28 -22.39 9.00 -13.17
N PRO A 29 -22.57 8.25 -12.06
CA PRO A 29 -22.73 8.86 -10.74
C PRO A 29 -21.45 9.58 -10.28
N ALA A 30 -21.60 10.48 -9.32
CA ALA A 30 -20.47 11.17 -8.70
C ALA A 30 -19.54 10.18 -7.98
N LYS A 31 -18.23 10.45 -8.06
CA LYS A 31 -17.23 9.69 -7.30
C LYS A 31 -17.32 10.09 -5.83
N SER A 32 -17.55 9.13 -4.95
CA SER A 32 -17.45 9.32 -3.49
C SER A 32 -16.11 8.76 -3.00
N GLU A 33 -15.41 9.53 -2.18
CA GLU A 33 -14.16 9.13 -1.54
C GLU A 33 -14.25 9.40 -0.03
N GLN A 34 -13.76 8.46 0.78
CA GLN A 34 -13.73 8.57 2.23
C GLN A 34 -12.37 8.10 2.73
N VAL A 35 -11.85 8.75 3.78
CA VAL A 35 -10.63 8.35 4.48
C VAL A 35 -11.04 7.79 5.83
N LEU A 36 -10.73 6.52 6.07
CA LEU A 36 -10.96 5.86 7.36
C LEU A 36 -9.66 5.87 8.18
N PHE A 37 -9.77 6.27 9.43
CA PHE A 37 -8.66 6.23 10.38
C PHE A 37 -8.84 4.99 11.27
N CYS A 38 -8.01 3.98 11.03
CA CYS A 38 -8.00 2.74 11.81
C CYS A 38 -6.79 2.76 12.74
N ASN A 39 -7.00 2.42 14.01
CA ASN A 39 -5.92 2.17 14.95
C ASN A 39 -5.38 0.76 14.76
N LEU A 40 -4.10 0.54 15.09
CA LEU A 40 -3.55 -0.81 15.13
C LEU A 40 -4.17 -1.60 16.28
N SER A 41 -4.44 -2.88 16.05
CA SER A 41 -4.74 -3.82 17.13
C SER A 41 -3.54 -3.96 18.07
N VAL A 42 -3.77 -4.50 19.28
CA VAL A 42 -2.69 -4.74 20.24
C VAL A 42 -1.61 -5.66 19.64
N ALA A 43 -2.01 -6.69 18.90
CA ALA A 43 -1.10 -7.61 18.24
C ALA A 43 -0.28 -6.93 17.14
N GLN A 44 -0.91 -6.12 16.30
CA GLN A 44 -0.21 -5.35 15.26
C GLN A 44 0.76 -4.35 15.86
N TYR A 45 0.34 -3.60 16.87
CA TYR A 45 1.16 -2.58 17.52
C TYR A 45 2.43 -3.18 18.13
N GLN A 46 2.30 -4.32 18.83
CA GLN A 46 3.44 -5.00 19.44
C GLN A 46 4.49 -5.38 18.38
N VAL A 47 4.07 -6.10 17.33
CA VAL A 47 4.97 -6.55 16.25
C VAL A 47 5.55 -5.36 15.47
N TYR A 48 4.77 -4.28 15.30
CA TYR A 48 5.21 -3.06 14.64
C TYR A 48 6.35 -2.38 15.41
N VAL A 49 6.20 -2.20 16.73
CA VAL A 49 7.22 -1.59 17.59
C VAL A 49 8.46 -2.49 17.69
N ASP A 50 8.28 -3.79 17.87
CA ASP A 50 9.38 -4.75 17.93
C ASP A 50 10.23 -4.73 16.64
N PHE A 51 9.56 -4.65 15.49
CA PHE A 51 10.25 -4.53 14.22
C PHE A 51 11.06 -3.22 14.11
N LEU A 52 10.50 -2.07 14.54
CA LEU A 52 11.16 -0.77 14.47
C LEU A 52 12.31 -0.59 15.47
N THR A 53 12.23 -1.23 16.63
CA THR A 53 13.28 -1.17 17.67
C THR A 53 14.44 -2.13 17.40
N GLY A 54 14.35 -2.95 16.35
CA GLY A 54 15.41 -3.86 15.93
C GLY A 54 16.74 -3.14 15.70
N HIS A 55 17.83 -3.71 16.23
CA HIS A 55 19.18 -3.15 16.25
C HIS A 55 19.74 -2.73 14.86
N ARG A 56 19.17 -3.24 13.76
CA ARG A 56 19.62 -2.99 12.39
C ARG A 56 18.74 -2.02 11.60
N MET A 57 17.70 -1.44 12.20
CA MET A 57 16.76 -0.56 11.49
C MET A 57 17.43 0.68 10.90
N GLY A 58 18.37 1.28 11.63
CA GLY A 58 19.14 2.43 11.12
C GLY A 58 19.93 2.11 9.84
N GLU A 59 20.49 0.91 9.72
CA GLU A 59 21.24 0.45 8.53
C GLU A 59 20.32 0.07 7.37
N LEU A 60 19.16 -0.51 7.67
CA LEU A 60 18.14 -0.85 6.68
C LEU A 60 17.55 0.39 6.01
N MET A 61 17.52 1.53 6.70
CA MET A 61 16.99 2.78 6.15
C MET A 61 17.97 3.55 5.26
N GLN A 62 19.26 3.23 5.29
CA GLN A 62 20.27 3.97 4.53
C GLN A 62 20.23 3.69 3.02
N SER A 63 19.73 2.52 2.61
CA SER A 63 19.59 2.16 1.19
C SER A 63 18.14 2.20 0.76
N ARG A 64 17.86 2.86 -0.37
CA ARG A 64 16.51 2.95 -0.96
C ARG A 64 15.86 1.58 -1.16
N ALA A 65 16.62 0.58 -1.59
CA ALA A 65 16.10 -0.78 -1.80
C ALA A 65 15.69 -1.43 -0.47
N ARG A 66 16.47 -1.21 0.60
CA ARG A 66 16.19 -1.75 1.93
C ARG A 66 15.06 -0.99 2.64
N ALA A 67 14.91 0.31 2.37
CA ALA A 67 13.76 1.10 2.83
C ALA A 67 12.44 0.56 2.26
N PHE A 68 12.39 0.18 0.98
CA PHE A 68 11.19 -0.46 0.41
C PHE A 68 10.85 -1.80 1.05
N PHE A 69 11.86 -2.60 1.40
CA PHE A 69 11.65 -3.83 2.15
C PHE A 69 11.00 -3.53 3.51
N VAL A 70 11.55 -2.58 4.27
CA VAL A 70 10.96 -2.20 5.57
C VAL A 70 9.53 -1.72 5.41
N LEU A 71 9.25 -0.80 4.49
CA LEU A 71 7.88 -0.31 4.25
C LEU A 71 6.93 -1.44 3.86
N SER A 72 7.41 -2.43 3.12
CA SER A 72 6.61 -3.60 2.75
C SER A 72 6.27 -4.46 3.97
N VAL A 73 7.21 -4.65 4.89
CA VAL A 73 7.00 -5.37 6.15
C VAL A 73 6.03 -4.62 7.07
N LEU A 74 6.23 -3.32 7.27
CA LEU A 74 5.32 -2.50 8.07
C LEU A 74 3.89 -2.51 7.51
N ARG A 75 3.75 -2.44 6.18
CA ARG A 75 2.45 -2.58 5.52
C ARG A 75 1.83 -3.96 5.75
N LYS A 76 2.62 -5.05 5.71
CA LYS A 76 2.13 -6.40 6.06
C LYS A 76 1.58 -6.39 7.49
N ILE A 77 2.34 -5.88 8.46
CA ILE A 77 1.92 -5.80 9.86
C ILE A 77 0.60 -5.01 10.01
N CYS A 78 0.50 -3.83 9.42
CA CYS A 78 -0.73 -3.01 9.51
C CYS A 78 -1.96 -3.63 8.84
N ASN A 79 -1.77 -4.55 7.89
CA ASN A 79 -2.87 -5.26 7.26
C ASN A 79 -3.29 -6.49 8.09
N HIS A 80 -2.31 -7.29 8.54
CA HIS A 80 -2.48 -8.39 9.49
C HIS A 80 -1.09 -8.95 9.89
N PRO A 81 -0.78 -9.20 11.18
CA PRO A 81 0.55 -9.66 11.60
C PRO A 81 0.97 -10.99 10.95
N ASP A 82 0.03 -11.92 10.76
CA ASP A 82 0.30 -13.22 10.13
C ASP A 82 0.79 -13.14 8.69
N LEU A 83 0.65 -12.00 7.99
CA LEU A 83 1.19 -11.85 6.63
C LEU A 83 2.72 -11.95 6.57
N LEU A 84 3.39 -11.89 7.73
CA LEU A 84 4.81 -12.19 7.86
C LEU A 84 5.14 -13.68 7.68
N LEU A 85 4.16 -14.58 7.88
CA LEU A 85 4.31 -16.03 7.78
C LEU A 85 3.96 -16.59 6.40
N LEU A 86 3.61 -15.74 5.43
CA LEU A 86 3.24 -16.18 4.08
C LEU A 86 4.38 -16.87 3.33
N ASP A 87 5.62 -16.50 3.65
CA ASP A 87 6.82 -17.08 3.03
C ASP A 87 7.24 -18.40 3.71
N GLU A 88 6.60 -18.75 4.83
CA GLU A 88 6.76 -20.03 5.51
C GLU A 88 5.85 -21.11 4.88
N PRO A 89 6.26 -22.38 4.91
CA PRO A 89 5.43 -23.50 4.45
C PRO A 89 4.14 -23.61 5.30
N GLU A 90 3.09 -24.18 4.72
CA GLU A 90 1.74 -24.14 5.32
C GLU A 90 1.66 -24.85 6.68
N ASP A 91 2.51 -25.85 6.90
CA ASP A 91 2.66 -26.57 8.17
C ASP A 91 3.24 -25.71 9.31
N GLY A 92 3.91 -24.61 8.98
CA GLY A 92 4.44 -23.64 9.94
C GLY A 92 3.44 -22.55 10.37
N ARG A 93 2.23 -22.52 9.79
CA ARG A 93 1.23 -21.47 10.07
C ARG A 93 0.30 -21.88 11.21
N PRO A 94 -0.14 -20.94 12.07
CA PRO A 94 -1.17 -21.21 13.07
C PRO A 94 -2.46 -21.73 12.43
N GLU A 95 -3.17 -22.64 13.11
CA GLU A 95 -4.48 -23.13 12.65
C GLU A 95 -5.49 -21.99 12.44
N ASP A 96 -5.37 -20.91 13.20
CA ASP A 96 -6.23 -19.73 13.14
C ASP A 96 -5.63 -18.58 12.30
N PHE A 97 -4.80 -18.88 11.30
CA PHE A 97 -4.21 -17.88 10.40
C PHE A 97 -5.25 -16.89 9.86
N GLY A 98 -4.98 -15.59 9.98
CA GLY A 98 -5.88 -14.53 9.54
C GLY A 98 -7.02 -14.20 10.51
N ASN A 99 -6.88 -14.58 11.79
CA ASN A 99 -7.87 -14.28 12.83
C ASN A 99 -8.19 -12.77 12.92
N PRO A 100 -9.44 -12.34 12.65
CA PRO A 100 -9.82 -10.93 12.65
C PRO A 100 -9.56 -10.20 13.97
N ALA A 101 -9.48 -10.90 15.10
CA ALA A 101 -9.16 -10.29 16.39
C ALA A 101 -7.74 -9.73 16.45
N ARG A 102 -6.85 -10.12 15.52
CA ARG A 102 -5.48 -9.60 15.39
C ARG A 102 -5.39 -8.39 14.45
N SER A 103 -6.46 -7.97 13.77
CA SER A 103 -6.46 -6.84 12.83
C SER A 103 -7.36 -5.67 13.22
#